data_AF-A0A432DL20-F1
#
_entry.id   AF-A0A432DL20-F1
#
_cell.length_a   1.000
_cell.length_b   1.000
_cell.length_c   1.000
_cell.angle_alpha   90.00
_cell.angle_beta   90.00
_cell.angle_gamma   90.00
#
_symmetry.space_group_name_H-M   'P 1'
#
loop_
_entity.id
_entity.type
_entity.pdbx_description
1 polymer ?
#
loop_
_entity_poly.entity_id
_entity_poly.type
_entity_poly.pdbx_seq_one_letter_code
_entity_poly.pdbx_strand_id
1 'polypeptide(L)'
;MNTYPIPESLAGSYRGDGWALAATLNGQVVAIRYISEIAPGIAEQLEGPHASLFVKQWLGTLEAMSVVRELQALGKVSLGMCRNWEFLEQ
;
A
#
# COMPACT_ATOMS: atom_id res chain seq x y z
N MET A 1 -1.24 4.97 14.14
CA MET A 1 -0.18 4.55 13.21
C MET A 1 0.46 3.31 13.79
N ASN A 2 0.17 2.15 13.18
CA ASN A 2 0.87 0.91 13.48
C ASN A 2 2.01 0.75 12.48
N THR A 3 3.13 0.18 12.93
CA THR A 3 4.22 -0.22 12.05
C THR A 3 4.26 -1.74 12.02
N TYR A 4 4.30 -2.30 10.83
CA TYR A 4 4.35 -3.74 10.62
C TYR A 4 5.63 -4.12 9.89
N PRO A 5 6.42 -5.10 10.37
CA PRO A 5 7.54 -5.61 9.62
C PRO A 5 7.04 -6.32 8.34
N ILE A 6 7.72 -6.08 7.22
CA ILE A 6 7.46 -6.75 5.96
C ILE A 6 8.22 -8.09 5.99
N PRO A 7 7.52 -9.23 5.97
CA PRO A 7 8.18 -10.52 6.01
C PRO A 7 8.99 -10.80 4.75
N GLU A 8 10.05 -11.61 4.86
CA GLU A 8 10.90 -12.00 3.72
C GLU A 8 10.12 -12.75 2.63
N SER A 9 9.00 -13.40 2.97
CA SER A 9 8.10 -14.01 1.99
C SER A 9 7.55 -13.00 0.96
N LEU A 10 7.52 -11.71 1.32
CA LEU A 10 7.13 -10.61 0.45
C LEU A 10 8.31 -9.88 -0.20
N ALA A 11 9.55 -10.39 -0.09
CA ALA A 11 10.73 -9.80 -0.73
C ALA A 11 10.54 -9.59 -2.24
N GLY A 12 9.87 -10.53 -2.92
CA GLY A 12 9.54 -10.41 -4.35
C GLY A 12 8.52 -9.32 -4.68
N SER A 13 7.72 -8.88 -3.70
CA SER A 13 6.75 -7.78 -3.82
C SER A 13 7.26 -6.45 -3.28
N TYR A 14 8.29 -6.47 -2.41
CA TYR A 14 8.92 -5.26 -1.89
C TYR A 14 9.70 -4.56 -3.00
N ARG A 15 9.45 -3.26 -3.17
CA ARG A 15 10.09 -2.39 -4.19
C ARG A 15 10.91 -1.27 -3.56
N GLY A 16 11.14 -1.32 -2.25
CA GLY A 16 11.79 -0.25 -1.50
C GLY A 16 10.78 0.76 -0.96
N ASP A 17 11.23 2.01 -0.84
CA ASP A 17 10.47 3.08 -0.24
C ASP A 17 9.32 3.54 -1.16
N GLY A 18 8.10 3.63 -0.63
CA GLY A 18 6.97 4.10 -1.44
C GLY A 18 5.60 3.90 -0.80
N TRP A 19 4.60 4.56 -1.37
CA TRP A 19 3.20 4.42 -0.96
C TRP A 19 2.63 3.08 -1.43
N ALA A 20 1.94 2.38 -0.53
CA ALA A 20 1.36 1.08 -0.81
C ALA A 20 0.07 0.84 -0.03
N LEU A 21 -0.74 -0.08 -0.55
CA LEU A 21 -1.77 -0.77 0.20
C LEU A 21 -1.20 -2.08 0.73
N ALA A 22 -1.39 -2.32 2.02
CA ALA A 22 -1.01 -3.58 2.65
C ALA A 22 -2.25 -4.27 3.21
N ALA A 23 -2.33 -5.58 3.00
CA ALA A 23 -3.26 -6.45 3.72
C ALA A 23 -2.54 -7.01 4.94
N THR A 24 -3.17 -6.87 6.11
CA THR A 24 -2.67 -7.39 7.37
C THR A 24 -3.60 -8.47 7.92
N LEU A 25 -3.03 -9.58 8.37
CA LEU A 25 -3.75 -10.68 9.00
C LEU A 25 -2.99 -11.10 10.26
N ASN A 26 -3.68 -11.13 11.41
CA ASN A 26 -3.09 -11.48 12.71
C ASN A 26 -1.81 -10.68 13.05
N GLY A 27 -1.78 -9.39 12.68
CA GLY A 27 -0.65 -8.51 12.95
C GLY A 27 0.56 -8.68 12.02
N GLN A 28 0.43 -9.45 10.95
CA GLN A 28 1.47 -9.62 9.93
C GLN A 28 1.01 -9.08 8.58
N VAL A 29 1.94 -8.51 7.80
CA VAL A 29 1.67 -8.13 6.42
C VAL A 29 1.65 -9.38 5.55
N VAL A 30 0.52 -9.64 4.89
CA VAL A 30 0.33 -10.81 4.03
C VAL A 30 0.35 -10.48 2.54
N ALA A 31 0.14 -9.21 2.18
CA ALA A 31 0.28 -8.73 0.81
C ALA A 31 0.58 -7.23 0.79
N ILE A 32 1.32 -6.80 -0.23
CA ILE A 32 1.64 -5.39 -0.51
C ILE A 32 1.37 -5.10 -1.99
N ARG A 33 0.76 -3.95 -2.28
CA ARG A 33 0.60 -3.41 -3.62
C ARG A 33 1.02 -1.94 -3.63
N TYR A 34 2.04 -1.63 -4.41
CA TYR A 34 2.52 -0.26 -4.55
C TYR A 34 1.54 0.56 -5.38
N ILE A 35 1.23 1.77 -4.91
CA ILE A 35 0.29 2.65 -5.60
C ILE A 35 0.81 3.01 -7.00
N SER A 36 2.13 3.18 -7.15
CA SER A 36 2.77 3.46 -8.45
C SER A 36 2.55 2.38 -9.51
N GLU A 37 2.39 1.11 -9.10
CA GLU A 37 2.16 -0.01 -10.02
C GLU A 37 0.68 -0.15 -10.41
N ILE A 38 -0.23 0.06 -9.44
CA ILE A 38 -1.69 -0.12 -9.65
C ILE A 38 -2.39 1.16 -10.11
N ALA A 39 -1.75 2.31 -9.99
CA ALA A 39 -2.29 3.63 -10.31
C ALA A 39 -1.23 4.50 -11.00
N PRO A 40 -0.76 4.10 -12.20
CA PRO A 40 0.32 4.81 -12.90
C PRO A 40 -0.01 6.28 -13.17
N GLY A 41 -1.29 6.63 -13.34
CA GLY A 41 -1.74 8.01 -13.57
C GLY A 41 -1.55 8.97 -12.39
N ILE A 42 -1.27 8.46 -11.18
CA ILE A 42 -0.94 9.28 -10.01
C ILE A 42 0.49 9.04 -9.51
N ALA A 43 1.29 8.23 -10.20
CA ALA A 43 2.60 7.79 -9.71
C ALA A 43 3.58 8.96 -9.51
N GLU A 44 3.62 9.92 -10.43
CA GLU A 44 4.48 11.11 -10.35
C GLU A 44 4.09 12.01 -9.16
N GLN A 45 2.82 12.00 -8.76
CA GLN A 45 2.28 12.80 -7.68
C GLN A 45 2.59 12.21 -6.29
N LEU A 46 3.11 10.98 -6.23
CA LEU A 46 3.49 10.30 -4.99
C LEU A 46 4.83 10.76 -4.40
N GLU A 47 5.65 11.47 -5.18
CA GLU A 47 6.95 12.00 -4.73
C GLU A 47 6.83 13.34 -3.98
N GLY A 48 5.64 13.95 -3.98
CA GLY A 48 5.39 15.26 -3.38
C GLY A 48 4.80 15.22 -1.95
N PRO A 49 4.79 16.36 -1.24
CA PRO A 49 4.26 16.47 0.13
C PRO A 49 2.76 16.17 0.24
N HIS A 50 2.04 16.17 -0.89
CA HIS A 50 0.60 15.91 -0.97
C HIS A 50 0.28 14.48 -1.42
N ALA A 51 1.25 13.57 -1.48
CA ALA A 51 1.07 12.20 -1.94
C ALA A 51 -0.13 11.51 -1.26
N SER A 52 -0.27 11.65 0.06
CA SER A 52 -1.39 11.07 0.82
C SER A 52 -2.77 11.56 0.36
N LEU A 53 -2.88 12.80 -0.12
CA LEU A 53 -4.12 13.36 -0.66
C LEU A 53 -4.46 12.75 -2.01
N PHE A 54 -3.47 12.62 -2.91
CA PHE A 54 -3.66 11.97 -4.21
C PHE A 54 -4.04 10.50 -4.06
N VAL A 55 -3.42 9.78 -3.12
CA VAL A 55 -3.79 8.39 -2.84
C VAL A 55 -5.22 8.30 -2.32
N LYS A 56 -5.64 9.19 -1.40
CA LYS A 56 -7.03 9.23 -0.90
C LYS A 56 -8.04 9.53 -2.00
N GLN A 57 -7.71 10.43 -2.93
CA GLN A 57 -8.56 10.72 -4.09
C GLN A 57 -8.67 9.50 -5.01
N TRP A 58 -7.55 8.85 -5.30
CA TRP A 58 -7.53 7.64 -6.12
C TRP A 58 -8.31 6.49 -5.47
N LEU A 59 -8.25 6.34 -4.15
CA LEU A 59 -9.03 5.32 -3.41
C LEU A 59 -10.55 5.46 -3.59
N GLY A 60 -11.04 6.64 -4.02
CA GLY A 60 -12.45 6.86 -4.37
C GLY A 60 -12.84 6.37 -5.77
N THR A 61 -11.89 5.90 -6.59
CA THR A 61 -12.13 5.46 -7.97
C THR A 61 -12.56 3.98 -8.05
N LEU A 62 -13.20 3.61 -9.17
CA LEU A 62 -13.58 2.21 -9.45
C LEU A 62 -12.37 1.29 -9.56
N GLU A 63 -11.25 1.77 -10.10
CA GLU A 63 -10.02 1.00 -10.23
C GLU A 63 -9.45 0.61 -8.86
N ALA A 64 -9.39 1.58 -7.93
CA ALA A 64 -8.95 1.32 -6.58
C ALA A 64 -9.86 0.33 -5.84
N MET A 65 -11.17 0.39 -6.05
CA MET A 65 -12.13 -0.53 -5.41
C MET A 65 -11.86 -1.99 -5.74
N SER A 66 -11.46 -2.32 -6.98
CA SER A 66 -11.12 -3.71 -7.34
C SER A 66 -9.91 -4.20 -6.56
N VAL A 67 -8.84 -3.40 -6.54
CA VAL A 67 -7.59 -3.76 -5.83
C VAL A 67 -7.82 -3.86 -4.32
N VAL A 68 -8.57 -2.93 -3.73
CA VAL A 68 -8.92 -2.96 -2.31
C VAL A 68 -9.72 -4.21 -1.98
N ARG A 69 -10.68 -4.60 -2.83
CA ARG A 69 -11.49 -5.81 -2.61
C ARG A 69 -10.63 -7.08 -2.67
N GLU A 70 -9.70 -7.17 -3.62
CA GLU A 70 -8.76 -8.30 -3.71
C GLU A 70 -7.89 -8.42 -2.46
N LEU A 71 -7.36 -7.29 -1.97
CA LEU A 71 -6.57 -7.27 -0.73
C LEU A 71 -7.42 -7.55 0.52
N GLN A 72 -8.68 -7.12 0.54
CA GLN A 72 -9.62 -7.38 1.64
C GLN A 72 -9.93 -8.87 1.79
N ALA A 73 -9.87 -9.65 0.71
CA ALA A 73 -10.02 -11.09 0.78
C ALA A 73 -8.86 -11.77 1.54
N LEU A 74 -7.71 -11.11 1.66
CA LEU A 74 -6.51 -11.62 2.33
C LEU A 74 -6.40 -11.15 3.78
N GLY A 75 -6.99 -10.00 4.13
CA GLY A 75 -6.93 -9.44 5.47
C GLY A 75 -7.44 -8.00 5.57
N LYS A 76 -7.12 -7.34 6.69
CA LYS A 76 -7.44 -5.92 6.89
C LYS A 76 -6.54 -5.08 5.99
N VAL A 77 -7.15 -4.32 5.08
CA VAL A 77 -6.42 -3.43 4.17
C VAL A 77 -6.19 -2.07 4.83
N SER A 78 -4.95 -1.61 4.77
CA SER A 78 -4.53 -0.31 5.26
C SER A 78 -3.69 0.41 4.21
N LEU A 79 -3.82 1.73 4.17
CA LEU A 79 -2.93 2.61 3.40
C LEU A 79 -1.70 2.95 4.24
N GLY A 80 -0.54 3.00 3.60
CA GLY A 80 0.68 3.36 4.30
C GLY A 80 1.88 3.55 3.39
N MET A 81 3.04 3.68 4.03
CA MET A 81 4.31 3.80 3.35
C MET A 81 5.20 2.61 3.70
N CYS A 82 5.70 1.93 2.68
CA CYS A 82 6.79 0.98 2.79
C CYS A 82 8.09 1.76 2.96
N ARG A 83 8.91 1.42 3.96
CA ARG A 83 10.24 1.98 4.18
C ARG A 83 11.08 1.06 5.04
N ASN A 84 12.35 0.84 4.69
CA ASN A 84 13.28 0.02 5.48
C ASN A 84 12.70 -1.35 5.91
N TRP A 85 12.03 -2.08 5.01
CA TRP A 85 11.34 -3.34 5.32
C TRP A 85 10.22 -3.24 6.36
N GLU A 86 9.66 -2.05 6.55
CA GLU A 86 8.50 -1.81 7.40
C GLU A 86 7.37 -1.17 6.60
N PHE A 87 6.14 -1.48 6.98
CA PHE A 87 4.94 -0.83 6.49
C PHE A 87 4.37 0.06 7.59
N LEU A 88 4.38 1.38 7.35
CA LEU A 88 3.88 2.39 8.27
C LEU A 88 2.44 2.76 7.89
N GLU A 89 1.46 2.29 8.65
CA GLU A 89 0.03 2.59 8.45
C GLU A 89 -0.27 4.08 8.70
N GLN A 90 -1.06 4.69 7.80
CA GLN A 90 -1.47 6.10 7.80
C GLN A 90 -2.94 6.29 8.19
#